data_AF-A0A1S6WTK2-F1
#
_entry.id   AF-A0A1S6WTK2-F1
#
_cell.length_a   1.000
_cell.length_b   1.000
_cell.length_c   1.000
_cell.angle_alpha   90.00
_cell.angle_beta   90.00
_cell.angle_gamma   90.00
#
_symmetry.space_group_name_H-M   'P 1'
#
loop_
_entity.id
_entity.type
_entity.pdbx_description
1 polymer ?
#
loop_
_entity_poly.entity_id
_entity_poly.type
_entity_poly.pdbx_seq_one_letter_code
_entity_poly.pdbx_strand_id
1 'polypeptide(L)'
;MGGLGLVPSANVGSQIACFEPVHGSASCIVGQNKANPSAMLYTTALLLDHLGFKDASQQLSHSVDQVIRVGKSVTYDLGGLASTRQMAKAVVSFIVNPTPVCRAAIITVGDELLSGQYLNTNLQDLS
;
A
#
# COMPACT_ATOMS: atom_id res chain seq x y z
N MET A 1 -6.60 9.07 -7.74
CA MET A 1 -7.13 8.20 -6.68
C MET A 1 -8.16 7.26 -7.30
N GLY A 2 -7.86 5.95 -7.31
CA GLY A 2 -8.81 4.90 -7.71
C GLY A 2 -9.98 4.81 -6.72
N GLY A 3 -11.04 4.08 -7.08
CA GLY A 3 -12.34 4.11 -6.39
C GLY A 3 -12.34 3.71 -4.89
N LEU A 4 -13.54 3.66 -4.30
CA LEU A 4 -13.77 3.37 -2.87
C LEU A 4 -13.10 2.10 -2.33
N GLY A 5 -12.71 1.16 -3.20
CA GLY A 5 -12.01 -0.09 -2.84
C GLY A 5 -10.59 0.10 -2.29
N LEU A 6 -10.07 1.33 -2.23
CA LEU A 6 -8.72 1.64 -1.73
C LEU A 6 -8.71 2.41 -0.40
N VAL A 7 -9.86 2.91 0.07
CA VAL A 7 -9.88 3.93 1.13
C VAL A 7 -10.08 3.28 2.51
N PRO A 8 -9.08 3.34 3.42
CA PRO A 8 -9.24 2.87 4.78
C PRO A 8 -9.89 3.93 5.68
N SER A 9 -10.43 3.52 6.82
CA SER A 9 -10.92 4.46 7.85
C SER A 9 -10.81 3.90 9.28
N ALA A 10 -10.92 4.79 10.25
CA ALA A 10 -10.91 4.47 11.66
C ALA A 10 -11.78 5.45 12.45
N ASN A 11 -12.56 4.94 13.40
CA ASN A 11 -13.34 5.67 14.38
C ASN A 11 -12.68 5.47 15.76
N VAL A 12 -11.91 6.45 16.22
CA VAL A 12 -11.12 6.36 17.45
C VAL A 12 -11.80 7.15 18.58
N GLY A 13 -12.23 6.46 19.63
CA GLY A 13 -12.76 7.04 20.86
C GLY A 13 -11.78 6.91 22.03
N SER A 14 -12.16 7.47 23.19
CA SER A 14 -11.32 7.47 24.39
C SER A 14 -11.11 6.09 25.03
N GLN A 15 -12.01 5.13 24.77
CA GLN A 15 -11.96 3.78 25.34
C GLN A 15 -11.87 2.67 24.29
N ILE A 16 -12.36 2.93 23.08
CA ILE A 16 -12.51 1.94 22.01
C ILE A 16 -12.14 2.61 20.69
N ALA A 17 -11.45 1.87 19.83
CA ALA A 17 -11.21 2.24 18.44
C ALA A 17 -11.78 1.16 17.51
N CYS A 18 -12.51 1.58 16.47
CA CYS A 18 -13.07 0.72 15.44
C CYS A 18 -12.40 1.05 14.10
N PHE A 19 -11.99 0.04 13.35
CA PHE A 19 -11.29 0.18 12.08
C PHE A 19 -12.10 -0.53 11.00
N GLU A 20 -12.52 0.21 9.98
CA GLU A 20 -13.35 -0.30 8.89
C GLU A 20 -12.97 0.34 7.54
N PRO A 21 -13.14 -0.36 6.41
CA PRO A 21 -13.01 0.26 5.10
C PRO A 21 -14.19 1.21 4.84
N VAL A 22 -13.98 2.26 4.04
CA VAL A 22 -15.03 3.26 3.74
C VAL A 22 -16.15 2.69 2.87
N HIS A 23 -15.85 1.67 2.06
CA HIS A 23 -16.86 1.10 1.17
C HIS A 23 -17.96 0.34 1.96
N GLY A 24 -19.17 0.34 1.42
CA GLY A 24 -20.28 -0.46 1.97
C GLY A 24 -20.16 -1.95 1.66
N SER A 25 -21.25 -2.70 1.90
CA SER A 25 -21.33 -4.15 1.73
C SER A 25 -21.25 -4.68 0.30
N ALA A 26 -21.35 -3.79 -0.70
CA ALA A 26 -21.28 -4.11 -2.13
C ALA A 26 -22.13 -5.34 -2.52
N SER A 27 -23.42 -5.30 -2.17
CA SER A 27 -24.36 -6.43 -2.29
C SER A 27 -24.40 -7.09 -3.68
N CYS A 28 -24.12 -6.33 -4.74
CA CYS A 28 -24.09 -6.82 -6.12
C CYS A 28 -22.93 -7.78 -6.44
N ILE A 29 -21.86 -7.83 -5.64
CA ILE A 29 -20.68 -8.67 -5.86
C ILE A 29 -20.42 -9.69 -4.74
N VAL A 30 -21.34 -9.79 -3.78
CA VAL A 30 -21.27 -10.76 -2.68
C VAL A 30 -21.15 -12.18 -3.23
N GLY A 31 -20.24 -12.97 -2.66
CA GLY A 31 -20.01 -14.37 -3.05
C GLY A 31 -19.27 -14.56 -4.38
N GLN A 32 -18.97 -13.49 -5.13
CA GLN A 32 -18.38 -13.60 -6.47
C GLN A 32 -16.85 -13.59 -6.48
N ASN A 33 -16.19 -13.44 -5.32
CA ASN A 33 -14.72 -13.36 -5.22
C ASN A 33 -14.12 -12.26 -6.13
N LYS A 34 -14.83 -11.13 -6.25
CA LYS A 34 -14.47 -10.00 -7.12
C LYS A 34 -14.12 -8.71 -6.37
N ALA A 35 -14.43 -8.63 -5.08
CA ALA A 35 -14.16 -7.46 -4.26
C ALA A 35 -12.65 -7.15 -4.21
N ASN A 36 -12.30 -5.87 -4.26
CA ASN A 36 -10.94 -5.41 -4.04
C ASN A 36 -10.59 -5.55 -2.54
N PRO A 37 -9.58 -6.34 -2.15
CA PRO A 37 -9.21 -6.50 -0.74
C PRO A 37 -8.44 -5.30 -0.16
N SER A 38 -7.97 -4.36 -1.00
CA SER A 38 -7.03 -3.31 -0.58
C SER A 38 -7.52 -2.42 0.55
N ALA A 39 -8.75 -1.91 0.51
CA ALA A 39 -9.28 -1.06 1.57
C ALA A 39 -9.21 -1.76 2.94
N MET A 40 -9.60 -3.04 3.00
CA MET A 40 -9.54 -3.82 4.24
C MET A 40 -8.09 -4.05 4.71
N LEU A 41 -7.16 -4.28 3.77
CA LEU A 41 -5.74 -4.45 4.09
C LEU A 41 -5.11 -3.15 4.60
N TYR A 42 -5.44 -2.00 4.00
CA TYR A 42 -5.01 -0.69 4.50
C TYR A 42 -5.63 -0.36 5.86
N THR A 43 -6.91 -0.68 6.07
CA THR A 43 -7.57 -0.55 7.38
C THR A 43 -6.87 -1.42 8.43
N THR A 44 -6.43 -2.62 8.05
CA THR A 44 -5.63 -3.49 8.92
C THR A 44 -4.26 -2.87 9.23
N ALA A 45 -3.62 -2.22 8.26
CA ALA A 45 -2.37 -1.48 8.50
C ALA A 45 -2.60 -0.31 9.47
N LEU A 46 -3.71 0.42 9.38
CA LEU A 46 -4.07 1.47 10.36
C LEU A 46 -4.26 0.89 11.76
N LEU A 47 -4.92 -0.27 11.88
CA LEU A 47 -5.07 -0.96 13.16
C LEU A 47 -3.71 -1.35 13.74
N LEU A 48 -2.82 -1.93 12.93
CA LEU A 48 -1.48 -2.32 13.37
C LEU A 48 -0.68 -1.11 13.87
N ASP A 49 -0.75 0.02 13.16
CA ASP A 49 -0.09 1.26 13.59
C ASP A 49 -0.66 1.78 14.92
N HIS A 50 -1.99 1.77 15.05
CA HIS A 50 -2.66 2.16 16.30
C HIS A 50 -2.26 1.30 17.50
N LEU A 51 -1.99 0.01 17.27
CA LEU A 51 -1.52 -0.93 18.29
C LEU A 51 0.00 -0.83 18.56
N GLY A 52 0.73 0.02 17.83
CA GLY A 52 2.18 0.21 17.98
C GLY A 52 3.04 -0.70 17.11
N PHE A 53 2.46 -1.55 16.26
CA PHE A 53 3.17 -2.44 15.34
C PHE A 53 3.54 -1.72 14.03
N LYS A 54 4.37 -0.68 14.13
CA LYS A 54 4.72 0.19 12.99
C LYS A 54 5.35 -0.57 11.82
N ASP A 55 6.31 -1.45 12.10
CA ASP A 55 7.00 -2.21 11.04
C ASP A 55 6.03 -3.11 10.28
N ALA A 56 5.13 -3.79 10.98
CA ALA A 56 4.10 -4.63 10.36
C ALA A 56 3.09 -3.81 9.56
N SER A 57 2.69 -2.64 10.07
CA SER A 57 1.83 -1.70 9.35
C SER A 57 2.46 -1.26 8.02
N GLN A 58 3.71 -0.81 8.07
CA GLN A 58 4.47 -0.37 6.89
C GLN A 58 4.70 -1.52 5.90
N GLN A 59 5.05 -2.71 6.39
CA GLN A 59 5.25 -3.87 5.53
C GLN A 59 3.95 -4.25 4.79
N LEU A 60 2.81 -4.23 5.47
CA LEU A 60 1.52 -4.54 4.88
C LEU A 60 1.12 -3.49 3.83
N SER A 61 1.13 -2.20 4.19
CA SER A 61 0.76 -1.12 3.26
C SER A 61 1.66 -1.09 2.04
N HIS A 62 2.98 -1.23 2.24
CA HIS A 62 3.95 -1.31 1.16
C HIS A 62 3.70 -2.51 0.24
N SER A 63 3.34 -3.67 0.79
CA SER A 63 3.06 -4.85 -0.02
C SER A 63 1.82 -4.68 -0.89
N VAL A 64 0.78 -4.02 -0.37
CA VAL A 64 -0.41 -3.64 -1.17
C VAL A 64 -0.01 -2.68 -2.29
N ASP A 65 0.78 -1.65 -1.99
CA ASP A 65 1.27 -0.68 -2.99
C ASP A 65 2.08 -1.34 -4.10
N GLN A 66 2.94 -2.32 -3.76
CA GLN A 66 3.72 -3.05 -4.76
C GLN A 66 2.83 -3.88 -5.68
N VAL A 67 1.84 -4.58 -5.15
CA VAL A 67 0.90 -5.38 -5.96
C VAL A 67 0.11 -4.48 -6.92
N ILE A 68 -0.37 -3.33 -6.43
CA ILE A 68 -1.09 -2.35 -7.24
C ILE A 68 -0.17 -1.76 -8.32
N ARG A 69 1.05 -1.34 -7.94
CA ARG A 69 2.04 -0.75 -8.85
C ARG A 69 2.46 -1.70 -9.97
N VAL A 70 2.64 -2.98 -9.66
CA VAL A 70 2.97 -4.02 -10.66
C VAL A 70 1.78 -4.30 -11.58
N GLY A 71 0.54 -4.15 -11.09
CA GLY A 71 -0.69 -4.24 -11.89
C GLY A 71 -1.06 -5.64 -12.39
N LYS A 72 -0.22 -6.66 -12.19
CA LYS A 72 -0.45 -8.02 -12.72
C LYS A 72 -1.56 -8.80 -12.01
N SER A 73 -1.76 -8.56 -10.71
CA SER A 73 -2.66 -9.34 -9.85
C SER A 73 -3.69 -8.44 -9.16
N VAL A 74 -4.24 -7.47 -9.89
CA VAL A 74 -5.22 -6.50 -9.36
C VAL A 74 -6.64 -6.83 -9.81
N THR A 75 -7.63 -6.42 -9.02
CA THR A 75 -9.05 -6.63 -9.28
C THR A 75 -9.59 -5.72 -10.38
N TYR A 76 -10.83 -5.99 -10.82
CA TYR A 76 -11.47 -5.32 -11.97
C TYR A 76 -11.58 -3.80 -11.82
N ASP A 77 -11.77 -3.30 -10.60
CA ASP A 77 -11.87 -1.87 -10.28
C ASP A 77 -10.53 -1.14 -10.40
N LEU A 78 -9.43 -1.89 -10.44
CA LEU A 78 -8.08 -1.42 -10.76
C LEU A 78 -7.67 -1.75 -12.21
N GLY A 79 -8.60 -2.23 -13.04
CA GLY A 79 -8.36 -2.57 -14.45
C GLY A 79 -7.77 -3.95 -14.69
N GLY A 80 -7.67 -4.81 -13.67
CA GLY A 80 -7.16 -6.17 -13.79
C GLY A 80 -8.25 -7.23 -13.89
N LEU A 81 -7.83 -8.50 -13.91
CA LEU A 81 -8.72 -9.66 -13.98
C LEU A 81 -8.58 -10.59 -12.77
N ALA A 82 -7.82 -10.17 -11.76
CA ALA A 82 -7.62 -10.98 -10.57
C ALA A 82 -8.89 -11.02 -9.72
N SER A 83 -9.12 -12.17 -9.10
CA SER A 83 -10.11 -12.33 -8.03
C SER A 83 -9.60 -11.75 -6.71
N THR A 84 -10.50 -11.55 -5.73
CA THR A 84 -10.15 -11.10 -4.37
C THR A 84 -9.04 -11.97 -3.78
N ARG A 85 -9.19 -13.30 -3.87
CA ARG A 85 -8.19 -14.26 -3.35
C ARG A 85 -6.86 -14.19 -4.08
N GLN A 86 -6.86 -13.98 -5.40
CA GLN A 86 -5.60 -13.87 -6.16
C GLN A 86 -4.83 -12.61 -5.78
N MET A 87 -5.52 -11.46 -5.69
CA MET A 87 -4.89 -10.22 -5.25
C MET A 87 -4.38 -10.32 -3.81
N ALA A 88 -5.19 -10.85 -2.88
CA ALA A 88 -4.77 -11.06 -1.49
C ALA A 88 -3.55 -12.01 -1.39
N LYS A 89 -3.53 -13.09 -2.18
CA LYS A 89 -2.38 -14.01 -2.23
C LYS A 89 -1.12 -13.32 -2.78
N ALA A 90 -1.26 -12.44 -3.76
CA ALA A 90 -0.14 -11.66 -4.26
C ALA A 90 0.44 -10.75 -3.16
N VAL A 91 -0.40 -10.10 -2.36
CA VAL A 91 0.03 -9.28 -1.22
C VAL A 91 0.76 -10.13 -0.19
N VAL A 92 0.21 -11.28 0.20
CA VAL A 92 0.87 -12.22 1.13
C VAL A 92 2.22 -12.68 0.60
N SER A 93 2.32 -12.95 -0.71
CA SER A 93 3.57 -13.33 -1.35
C SER A 93 4.64 -12.24 -1.23
N PHE A 94 4.28 -10.96 -1.36
CA PHE A 94 5.19 -9.83 -1.16
C PHE A 94 5.65 -9.68 0.29
N ILE A 95 4.75 -9.93 1.25
CA ILE A 95 5.10 -9.89 2.68
C ILE A 95 6.13 -10.96 3.02
N VAL A 96 5.92 -12.20 2.55
CA VAL A 96 6.79 -13.34 2.84
C VAL A 96 8.09 -13.30 2.05
N ASN A 97 8.06 -12.80 0.81
CA ASN A 97 9.22 -12.70 -0.07
C ASN A 97 9.37 -11.25 -0.54
N PRO A 98 9.84 -10.34 0.32
CA PRO A 98 10.00 -8.95 -0.05
C PRO A 98 11.03 -8.84 -1.17
N THR A 99 10.62 -8.26 -2.31
CA THR A 99 11.53 -8.01 -3.42
C THR A 99 12.56 -6.96 -2.98
N PRO A 100 13.87 -7.24 -3.03
CA PRO A 100 14.87 -6.25 -2.67
C PRO A 100 14.76 -5.06 -3.62
N VAL A 101 14.55 -3.86 -3.07
CA VAL A 101 14.62 -2.62 -3.82
C VAL A 101 16.10 -2.32 -4.05
N CYS A 102 16.58 -2.53 -5.27
CA CYS A 102 17.94 -2.15 -5.64
C CYS A 102 18.01 -0.62 -5.67
N ARG A 103 18.52 -0.02 -4.59
CA ARG A 103 18.80 1.42 -4.55
C ARG A 103 20.22 1.65 -5.04
N ALA A 104 20.36 2.34 -6.16
CA ALA A 104 21.64 2.88 -6.58
C ALA A 104 21.80 4.29 -5.98
N ALA A 105 22.85 4.50 -5.21
CA ALA A 105 23.28 5.83 -4.81
C ALA A 105 24.45 6.24 -5.70
N ILE A 106 24.34 7.39 -6.36
CA ILE A 106 25.47 8.01 -7.06
C ILE A 106 26.15 8.93 -6.06
N ILE A 107 27.34 8.55 -5.60
CA ILE A 107 28.21 9.42 -4.81
C ILE A 107 29.11 10.15 -5.81
N THR A 108 28.81 11.41 -6.09
CA THR A 108 29.73 12.27 -6.84
C THR A 108 30.86 12.71 -5.90
N VAL A 109 32.11 12.60 -6.36
CA VAL A 109 33.28 13.04 -5.60
C VAL A 109 33.73 14.36 -6.22
N GLY A 110 33.18 15.48 -5.77
CA GLY A 110 33.49 16.81 -6.31
C GLY A 110 32.51 17.91 -5.89
N ASP A 111 32.68 19.10 -6.47
CA ASP A 111 31.87 20.29 -6.24
C ASP A 111 30.67 20.40 -7.20
N GLU A 112 30.36 19.36 -7.99
CA GLU A 112 29.35 19.39 -9.05
C GLU A 112 27.92 19.58 -8.51
N LEU A 113 27.66 19.14 -7.27
CA LEU A 113 26.40 19.40 -6.55
C LEU A 113 26.32 20.84 -6.00
N LEU A 114 27.47 21.45 -5.69
CA LEU A 114 27.55 22.84 -5.20
C LEU A 114 27.50 23.83 -6.36
N SER A 115 28.00 23.43 -7.54
CA SER A 115 27.97 24.23 -8.77
C SER A 115 26.62 24.20 -9.50
N GLY A 116 25.66 23.39 -9.03
CA GLY A 116 24.31 23.30 -9.59
C GLY A 116 24.23 22.56 -10.93
N GLN A 117 25.30 21.85 -11.35
CA GLN A 117 25.32 21.09 -12.59
C GLN A 117 24.41 19.86 -12.56
N TYR A 118 24.08 19.34 -11.37
CA TYR A 118 23.20 18.20 -11.18
C TYR A 118 22.17 18.45 -10.09
N LEU A 119 20.94 17.98 -10.33
CA LEU A 119 19.83 18.09 -9.37
C LEU A 119 20.03 17.08 -8.22
N ASN A 120 20.11 17.57 -6.99
CA ASN A 120 20.14 16.72 -5.80
C ASN A 120 18.75 16.13 -5.53
N THR A 121 18.53 14.86 -5.90
CA THR A 121 17.25 14.18 -5.68
C THR A 121 17.05 13.73 -4.23
N ASN A 122 18.10 13.67 -3.40
CA ASN A 122 17.98 13.28 -1.99
C ASN A 122 17.30 14.35 -1.12
N LEU A 123 17.19 15.59 -1.60
CA LEU A 123 16.46 16.66 -0.91
C LEU A 123 14.93 16.55 -1.09
N GLN A 124 14.44 15.71 -2.01
CA GLN A 124 13.01 15.61 -2.30
C GLN A 124 12.23 14.77 -1.27
N ASP A 125 12.92 13.98 -0.45
CA ASP A 125 12.31 13.06 0.54
C ASP A 125 12.34 13.62 1.99
N LEU A 126 12.71 14.90 2.18
CA LEU A 126 12.87 15.54 3.50
C LEU A 126 11.77 16.57 3.88
N SER A 127 10.61 16.53 3.21
CA SER A 127 9.47 17.43 3.49
C SER A 127 8.28 16.72 4.15
#